data_AF-R9KA92-F1
#
_entry.id   AF-R9KA92-F1
#
_cell.length_a   1.000
_cell.length_b   1.000
_cell.length_c   1.000
_cell.angle_alpha   90.00
_cell.angle_beta   90.00
_cell.angle_gamma   90.00
#
_symmetry.space_group_name_H-M   'P 1'
#
loop_
_entity.id
_entity.type
_entity.pdbx_description
1 polymer ?
#
loop_
_entity_poly.entity_id
_entity_poly.type
_entity_poly.pdbx_seq_one_letter_code
_entity_poly.pdbx_strand_id
1 'polypeptide(L)'
;MDITKFESFGQICTKELPNEIDKILHAANGKSVCALGFITTDDFYGCYLSWDYTKKIEEYFNWENGLEPEFLYQPLVDIVEDCKEIDFCNPSDEKWEFAKAVLCVLDKSIKQIPDGIFQKNGFQREDILFFSTMGDGDYIEEMLDASVKLFNTPKTLETYGIK
;
A
#
# COMPACT_ATOMS: atom_id res chain seq x y z
N MET A 1 11.48 -0.48 16.46
CA MET A 1 11.89 -1.64 15.64
C MET A 1 13.13 -1.30 14.81
N ASP A 2 13.99 -2.27 14.52
CA ASP A 2 15.13 -2.08 13.60
C ASP A 2 14.63 -2.02 12.14
N ILE A 3 14.65 -0.82 11.55
CA ILE A 3 14.16 -0.59 10.19
C ILE A 3 15.10 -1.19 9.12
N THR A 4 16.33 -1.58 9.49
CA THR A 4 17.27 -2.19 8.54
C THR A 4 16.78 -3.56 8.06
N LYS A 5 15.95 -4.26 8.86
CA LYS A 5 15.26 -5.50 8.46
C LYS A 5 14.40 -5.32 7.20
N PHE A 6 13.96 -4.09 6.90
CA PHE A 6 13.12 -3.77 5.75
C PHE A 6 13.90 -3.26 4.53
N GLU A 7 15.23 -3.15 4.57
CA GLU A 7 16.00 -2.56 3.48
C GLU A 7 15.82 -3.33 2.16
N SER A 8 15.96 -4.65 2.19
CA SER A 8 15.78 -5.49 1.01
C SER A 8 14.35 -5.42 0.47
N PHE A 9 13.36 -5.40 1.36
CA PHE A 9 11.95 -5.22 0.99
C PHE A 9 11.71 -3.85 0.32
N GLY A 10 12.23 -2.77 0.89
CA GLY A 10 12.12 -1.44 0.29
C GLY A 10 12.81 -1.33 -1.06
N GLN A 11 13.96 -2.00 -1.24
CA GLN A 11 14.67 -2.04 -2.53
C GLN A 11 13.86 -2.76 -3.59
N ILE A 12 13.28 -3.93 -3.27
CA ILE A 12 12.48 -4.68 -4.24
C ILE A 12 11.17 -3.96 -4.57
N CYS A 13 10.48 -3.38 -3.58
CA CYS A 13 9.30 -2.54 -3.82
C CYS A 13 9.62 -1.36 -4.74
N THR A 14 10.72 -0.64 -4.48
CA THR A 14 11.13 0.51 -5.31
C THR A 14 11.41 0.11 -6.76
N LYS A 15 11.92 -1.10 -6.97
CA LYS A 15 12.26 -1.64 -8.30
C LYS A 15 11.02 -2.13 -9.06
N GLU A 16 10.15 -2.88 -8.41
CA GLU A 16 9.07 -3.63 -9.08
C GLU A 16 7.73 -2.88 -9.08
N LEU A 17 7.44 -2.08 -8.05
CA LEU A 17 6.17 -1.37 -7.91
C LEU A 17 5.83 -0.48 -9.12
N PRO A 18 6.75 0.32 -9.69
CA PRO A 18 6.42 1.16 -10.84
C PRO A 18 5.86 0.36 -12.03
N ASN A 19 6.34 -0.87 -12.25
CA ASN A 19 5.88 -1.71 -13.34
C ASN A 19 4.47 -2.25 -13.10
N GLU A 20 4.13 -2.63 -11.87
CA GLU A 20 2.77 -3.08 -11.55
C GLU A 20 1.76 -1.93 -11.60
N ILE A 21 2.13 -0.76 -11.05
CA ILE A 21 1.28 0.43 -11.15
C ILE A 21 1.06 0.82 -12.62
N ASP A 22 2.09 0.75 -13.47
CA ASP A 22 1.94 1.00 -14.89
C ASP A 22 0.89 0.09 -15.56
N LYS A 23 0.94 -1.21 -15.29
CA LYS A 23 -0.03 -2.18 -15.83
C LYS A 23 -1.46 -1.86 -15.37
N ILE A 24 -1.63 -1.55 -14.09
CA ILE A 24 -2.95 -1.21 -13.53
C ILE A 24 -3.50 0.05 -14.18
N LEU A 25 -2.69 1.10 -14.29
CA LEU A 25 -3.11 2.38 -14.89
C LEU A 25 -3.36 2.27 -16.39
N HIS A 26 -2.59 1.42 -17.09
CA HIS A 26 -2.82 1.14 -18.50
C HIS A 26 -4.20 0.49 -18.74
N ALA A 27 -4.60 -0.44 -17.87
CA ALA A 27 -5.94 -1.04 -17.89
C ALA A 27 -7.06 -0.04 -17.52
N ALA A 28 -6.72 1.03 -16.79
CA ALA A 28 -7.63 2.08 -16.37
C ALA A 28 -7.92 3.14 -17.46
N ASN A 29 -7.67 2.84 -18.74
CA ASN A 29 -7.81 3.79 -19.83
C ASN A 29 -9.18 4.48 -19.85
N GLY A 30 -9.18 5.82 -19.85
CA GLY A 30 -10.39 6.65 -19.84
C GLY A 30 -11.04 6.86 -18.47
N LYS A 31 -10.46 6.32 -17.38
CA LYS A 31 -10.88 6.63 -16.01
C LYS A 31 -10.25 7.94 -15.56
N SER A 32 -10.93 8.64 -14.65
CA SER A 32 -10.47 9.95 -14.15
C SER A 32 -9.71 9.86 -12.82
N VAL A 33 -9.85 8.75 -12.10
CA VAL A 33 -9.21 8.50 -10.80
C VAL A 33 -8.95 7.01 -10.65
N CYS A 34 -7.99 6.64 -9.81
CA CYS A 34 -7.74 5.27 -9.40
C CYS A 34 -7.23 5.22 -7.95
N ALA A 35 -7.95 4.50 -7.09
CA ALA A 35 -7.52 4.22 -5.74
C ALA A 35 -6.82 2.86 -5.69
N LEU A 36 -5.68 2.78 -5.01
CA LEU A 36 -4.79 1.62 -4.94
C LEU A 36 -4.49 1.30 -3.47
N GLY A 37 -4.86 0.10 -3.04
CA GLY A 37 -4.64 -0.41 -1.70
C GLY A 37 -3.55 -1.46 -1.65
N PHE A 38 -2.65 -1.37 -0.68
CA PHE A 38 -1.76 -2.45 -0.25
C PHE A 38 -2.41 -3.13 0.95
N ILE A 39 -3.03 -4.29 0.71
CA ILE A 39 -3.85 -4.97 1.73
C ILE A 39 -3.05 -6.12 2.31
N THR A 40 -2.84 -6.10 3.62
CA THR A 40 -2.17 -7.20 4.33
C THR A 40 -3.18 -8.13 4.99
N THR A 41 -2.76 -9.35 5.34
CA THR A 41 -3.45 -10.11 6.39
C THR A 41 -3.22 -9.45 7.74
N ASP A 42 -4.03 -9.83 8.74
CA ASP A 42 -3.92 -9.33 10.11
C ASP A 42 -2.56 -9.64 10.76
N ASP A 43 -1.91 -10.73 10.36
CA ASP A 43 -0.62 -11.23 10.84
C ASP A 43 0.58 -10.90 9.92
N PHE A 44 0.36 -10.15 8.84
CA PHE A 44 1.35 -9.81 7.81
C PHE A 44 1.91 -11.01 7.01
N TYR A 45 1.33 -12.21 7.11
CA TYR A 45 1.59 -13.34 6.21
C TYR A 45 0.89 -13.22 4.85
N GLY A 46 0.67 -12.01 4.39
CA GLY A 46 0.03 -11.71 3.12
C GLY A 46 0.10 -10.22 2.84
N CYS A 47 0.37 -9.86 1.59
CA CYS A 47 0.29 -8.49 1.10
C CYS A 47 -0.02 -8.50 -0.39
N TYR A 48 -1.15 -7.90 -0.77
CA TYR A 48 -1.63 -7.85 -2.14
C TYR A 48 -2.05 -6.44 -2.54
N LEU A 49 -2.12 -6.17 -3.84
CA LEU A 49 -2.68 -4.92 -4.36
C LEU A 49 -4.15 -5.11 -4.67
N SER A 50 -4.96 -4.12 -4.31
CA SER A 50 -6.36 -3.99 -4.71
C SER A 50 -6.61 -2.61 -5.29
N TRP A 51 -7.53 -2.47 -6.25
CA TRP A 51 -7.83 -1.16 -6.81
C TRP A 51 -9.26 -1.01 -7.30
N ASP A 52 -9.69 0.25 -7.36
CA ASP A 52 -10.95 0.63 -7.98
C ASP A 52 -10.83 2.01 -8.62
N TYR A 53 -11.79 2.34 -9.47
CA TYR A 53 -11.87 3.59 -10.21
C TYR A 53 -12.86 4.59 -9.58
N THR A 54 -13.26 4.35 -8.33
CA THR A 54 -14.05 5.28 -7.52
C THR A 54 -13.18 5.95 -6.44
N LYS A 55 -13.77 6.90 -5.72
CA LYS A 55 -13.13 7.61 -4.61
C LYS A 55 -13.42 6.96 -3.24
N LYS A 56 -14.08 5.80 -3.21
CA LYS A 56 -14.62 5.19 -1.99
C LYS A 56 -13.69 4.11 -1.45
N ILE A 57 -12.65 4.51 -0.74
CA ILE A 57 -11.69 3.57 -0.15
C ILE A 57 -12.24 2.80 1.06
N GLU A 58 -13.24 3.33 1.75
CA GLU A 58 -13.90 2.65 2.89
C GLU A 58 -14.63 1.37 2.46
N GLU A 59 -14.93 1.21 1.17
CA GLU A 59 -15.60 0.04 0.61
C GLU A 59 -14.60 -0.89 -0.10
N TYR A 60 -13.29 -0.81 0.23
CA TYR A 60 -12.22 -1.57 -0.45
C TYR A 60 -12.45 -3.09 -0.45
N PHE A 61 -13.09 -3.62 0.60
CA PHE A 61 -13.42 -5.04 0.73
C PHE A 61 -14.43 -5.55 -0.31
N ASN A 62 -15.09 -4.65 -1.06
CA ASN A 62 -15.99 -4.99 -2.16
C ASN A 62 -15.32 -4.87 -3.55
N TRP A 63 -14.04 -4.49 -3.62
CA TRP A 63 -13.37 -4.26 -4.89
C TRP A 63 -13.07 -5.58 -5.60
N GLU A 64 -13.39 -5.63 -6.89
CA GLU A 64 -13.20 -6.84 -7.71
C GLU A 64 -11.77 -6.97 -8.24
N ASN A 65 -11.03 -5.86 -8.35
CA ASN A 65 -9.68 -5.91 -8.87
C ASN A 65 -8.67 -6.17 -7.76
N GLY A 66 -7.85 -7.20 -7.94
CA GLY A 66 -6.73 -7.48 -7.07
C GLY A 66 -5.64 -8.27 -7.77
N LEU A 67 -4.41 -8.17 -7.26
CA LEU A 67 -3.29 -8.98 -7.69
C LEU A 67 -2.36 -9.25 -6.51
N GLU A 68 -1.73 -10.42 -6.49
CA GLU A 68 -0.81 -10.87 -5.44
C GLU A 68 0.63 -10.89 -6.01
N PRO A 69 1.34 -9.75 -6.04
CA PRO A 69 2.67 -9.73 -6.62
C PRO A 69 3.68 -10.33 -5.64
N GLU A 70 4.52 -11.25 -6.13
CA GLU A 70 5.49 -11.98 -5.29
C GLU A 70 6.40 -11.05 -4.47
N PHE A 71 6.77 -9.87 -5.01
CA PHE A 71 7.64 -8.92 -4.32
C PHE A 71 6.99 -8.24 -3.10
N LEU A 72 5.65 -8.26 -2.97
CA LEU A 72 4.97 -7.78 -1.78
C LEU A 72 4.79 -8.88 -0.73
N TYR A 73 4.63 -10.13 -1.17
CA TYR A 73 4.30 -11.24 -0.29
C TYR A 73 5.53 -11.84 0.41
N GLN A 74 6.35 -12.60 -0.31
CA GLN A 74 7.40 -13.42 0.30
C GLN A 74 8.42 -12.59 1.10
N PRO A 75 8.91 -11.43 0.60
CA PRO A 75 9.85 -10.63 1.37
C PRO A 75 9.27 -10.08 2.68
N LEU A 76 7.95 -9.84 2.75
CA LEU A 76 7.30 -9.41 3.99
C LEU A 76 7.22 -10.58 4.99
N VAL A 77 6.84 -11.77 4.51
CA VAL A 77 6.82 -13.00 5.31
C VAL A 77 8.20 -13.28 5.92
N ASP A 78 9.26 -13.18 5.12
CA ASP A 78 10.64 -13.41 5.59
C ASP A 78 10.99 -12.47 6.76
N ILE A 79 10.53 -11.21 6.73
CA ILE A 79 10.75 -10.24 7.81
C ILE A 79 9.92 -10.58 9.05
N VAL A 80 8.67 -11.05 8.87
CA VAL A 80 7.80 -11.50 9.96
C VAL A 80 8.45 -12.68 10.69
N GLU A 81 8.96 -13.67 9.96
CA GLU A 81 9.63 -14.86 10.52
C GLU A 81 10.92 -14.52 11.29
N ASP A 82 11.62 -13.45 10.88
CA ASP A 82 12.82 -12.93 11.54
C ASP A 82 12.52 -12.04 12.76
N CYS A 83 11.25 -11.67 12.99
CA CYS A 83 10.80 -10.89 14.14
C CYS A 83 10.17 -11.76 15.23
N LYS A 84 10.94 -12.74 15.73
CA LYS A 84 10.48 -13.76 16.71
C LYS A 84 10.01 -13.19 18.05
N GLU A 85 10.36 -11.95 18.33
CA GLU A 85 9.97 -11.22 19.53
C GLU A 85 8.56 -10.61 19.47
N ILE A 86 7.97 -10.52 18.27
CA ILE A 86 6.65 -9.89 18.06
C ILE A 86 5.59 -10.98 17.97
N ASP A 87 4.52 -10.83 18.75
CA ASP A 87 3.30 -11.61 18.57
C ASP A 87 2.44 -10.93 17.51
N PHE A 88 2.40 -11.50 16.31
CA PHE A 88 1.58 -11.00 15.20
C PHE A 88 0.12 -11.45 15.28
N CYS A 89 -0.21 -12.44 16.10
CA CYS A 89 -1.56 -12.98 16.23
C CYS A 89 -2.46 -12.11 17.12
N ASN A 90 -1.88 -11.21 17.92
CA ASN A 90 -2.61 -10.35 18.83
C ASN A 90 -2.20 -8.89 18.67
N PRO A 91 -3.10 -7.93 18.95
CA PRO A 91 -2.75 -6.51 18.96
C PRO A 91 -1.73 -6.23 20.07
N SER A 92 -0.67 -5.50 19.71
CA SER A 92 0.41 -5.09 20.61
C SER A 92 1.08 -3.82 20.09
N ASP A 93 1.75 -3.07 20.97
CA ASP A 93 2.52 -1.89 20.57
C ASP A 93 3.62 -2.29 19.56
N GLU A 94 4.23 -3.46 19.74
CA GLU A 94 5.23 -4.02 18.84
C GLU A 94 4.67 -4.33 17.45
N LYS A 95 3.49 -4.96 17.36
CA LYS A 95 2.80 -5.22 16.09
C LYS A 95 2.44 -3.91 15.39
N TRP A 96 2.03 -2.89 16.14
CA TRP A 96 1.77 -1.56 15.56
C TRP A 96 3.04 -0.85 15.09
N GLU A 97 4.15 -0.93 15.83
CA GLU A 97 5.45 -0.43 15.35
C GLU A 97 5.90 -1.17 14.08
N PHE A 98 5.59 -2.46 13.96
CA PHE A 98 5.80 -3.22 12.74
C PHE A 98 5.00 -2.68 11.56
N ALA A 99 3.69 -2.52 11.74
CA ALA A 99 2.80 -1.95 10.74
C ALA A 99 3.32 -0.59 10.24
N LYS A 100 3.68 0.32 11.14
CA LYS A 100 4.21 1.64 10.79
C LYS A 100 5.50 1.57 9.97
N ALA A 101 6.39 0.62 10.25
CA ALA A 101 7.60 0.45 9.45
C ALA A 101 7.28 -0.05 8.04
N VAL A 102 6.34 -0.99 7.87
CA VAL A 102 5.81 -1.40 6.56
C VAL A 102 5.28 -0.19 5.81
N LEU A 103 4.43 0.63 6.45
CA LEU A 103 3.90 1.86 5.84
C LEU A 103 5.03 2.81 5.41
N CYS A 104 6.06 3.01 6.24
CA CYS A 104 7.19 3.88 5.88
C CYS A 104 7.99 3.36 4.69
N VAL A 105 8.08 2.05 4.51
CA VAL A 105 8.76 1.43 3.35
C VAL A 105 7.93 1.64 2.09
N LEU A 106 6.63 1.35 2.16
CA LEU A 106 5.70 1.57 1.05
C LEU A 106 5.67 3.04 0.62
N ASP A 107 5.59 3.97 1.58
CA ASP A 107 5.64 5.42 1.34
C ASP A 107 6.87 5.83 0.51
N LYS A 108 8.06 5.36 0.93
CA LYS A 108 9.31 5.64 0.22
C LYS A 108 9.28 5.09 -1.20
N SER A 109 8.75 3.89 -1.41
CA SER A 109 8.64 3.30 -2.74
C SER A 109 7.63 4.04 -3.62
N ILE A 110 6.45 4.40 -3.09
CA ILE A 110 5.40 5.15 -3.80
C ILE A 110 5.90 6.53 -4.25
N LYS A 111 6.60 7.25 -3.37
CA LYS A 111 7.17 8.58 -3.66
C LYS A 111 8.29 8.53 -4.70
N GLN A 112 8.91 7.38 -4.92
CA GLN A 112 9.95 7.17 -5.93
C GLN A 112 9.43 6.72 -7.29
N ILE A 113 8.14 6.38 -7.41
CA ILE A 113 7.53 6.06 -8.71
C ILE A 113 7.71 7.28 -9.62
N PRO A 114 8.25 7.16 -10.85
CA PRO A 114 8.41 8.31 -11.73
C PRO A 114 7.06 8.87 -12.22
N ASP A 115 6.93 10.20 -12.26
CA ASP A 115 5.67 10.84 -12.70
C ASP A 115 5.28 10.46 -14.15
N GLY A 116 6.27 10.11 -14.97
CA GLY A 116 6.06 9.63 -16.34
C GLY A 116 5.20 8.37 -16.43
N ILE A 117 5.12 7.55 -15.37
CA ILE A 117 4.23 6.38 -15.30
C ILE A 117 2.76 6.82 -15.25
N PHE A 118 2.42 7.85 -14.47
CA PHE A 118 1.05 8.37 -14.42
C PHE A 118 0.69 9.09 -15.72
N GLN A 119 1.57 9.98 -16.17
CA GLN A 119 1.33 10.86 -17.33
C GLN A 119 1.10 10.08 -18.62
N LYS A 120 1.90 9.03 -18.88
CA LYS A 120 1.75 8.21 -20.09
C LYS A 120 0.44 7.41 -20.12
N ASN A 121 -0.18 7.18 -18.96
CA ASN A 121 -1.47 6.51 -18.82
C ASN A 121 -2.64 7.51 -18.70
N GLY A 122 -2.41 8.81 -18.91
CA GLY A 122 -3.46 9.83 -18.90
C GLY A 122 -3.85 10.33 -17.51
N PHE A 123 -3.05 10.03 -16.48
CA PHE A 123 -3.28 10.48 -15.10
C PHE A 123 -2.26 11.54 -14.67
N GLN A 124 -2.68 12.44 -13.80
CA GLN A 124 -1.78 13.15 -12.89
C GLN A 124 -1.49 12.25 -11.68
N ARG A 125 -0.39 12.49 -10.96
CA ARG A 125 -0.14 11.77 -9.70
C ARG A 125 -1.29 11.94 -8.72
N GLU A 126 -1.88 13.13 -8.66
CA GLU A 126 -2.95 13.43 -7.69
C GLU A 126 -4.31 12.83 -8.06
N ASP A 127 -4.45 12.24 -9.25
CA ASP A 127 -5.61 11.43 -9.61
C ASP A 127 -5.55 10.03 -8.99
N ILE A 128 -4.36 9.64 -8.48
CA ILE A 128 -4.10 8.36 -7.87
C ILE A 128 -4.01 8.50 -6.36
N LEU A 129 -4.83 7.73 -5.64
CA LEU A 129 -4.75 7.64 -4.19
C LEU A 129 -4.16 6.29 -3.80
N PHE A 130 -3.14 6.31 -2.96
CA PHE A 130 -2.54 5.11 -2.39
C PHE A 130 -2.96 4.95 -0.93
N PHE A 131 -3.23 3.74 -0.47
CA PHE A 131 -3.45 3.46 0.95
C PHE A 131 -2.97 2.05 1.28
N SER A 132 -2.90 1.73 2.57
CA SER A 132 -2.64 0.39 3.06
C SER A 132 -3.50 0.12 4.28
N THR A 133 -4.00 -1.10 4.39
CA THR A 133 -4.84 -1.55 5.52
C THR A 133 -4.74 -3.07 5.64
N MET A 134 -5.34 -3.63 6.68
CA MET A 134 -5.52 -5.07 6.83
C MET A 134 -6.84 -5.50 6.18
N GLY A 135 -6.90 -6.70 5.61
CA GLY A 135 -8.15 -7.27 5.09
C GLY A 135 -9.18 -7.53 6.19
N ASP A 136 -8.69 -7.86 7.38
CA ASP A 136 -9.42 -8.11 8.60
C ASP A 136 -8.52 -7.85 9.83
N GLY A 137 -9.06 -8.02 11.04
CA GLY A 137 -8.26 -7.95 12.27
C GLY A 137 -8.16 -6.57 12.92
N ASP A 138 -7.05 -6.35 13.62
CA ASP A 138 -6.97 -5.38 14.71
C ASP A 138 -6.79 -3.92 14.28
N TYR A 139 -6.03 -3.65 13.21
CA TYR A 139 -5.54 -2.31 12.87
C TYR A 139 -6.05 -1.80 11.52
N ILE A 140 -7.23 -2.28 11.10
CA ILE A 140 -7.82 -1.93 9.79
C ILE A 140 -7.93 -0.40 9.63
N GLU A 141 -8.65 0.24 10.56
CA GLU A 141 -8.92 1.68 10.50
C GLU A 141 -7.63 2.49 10.76
N GLU A 142 -6.81 2.07 11.73
CA GLU A 142 -5.57 2.75 12.08
C GLU A 142 -4.55 2.74 10.94
N MET A 143 -4.38 1.61 10.25
CA MET A 143 -3.50 1.53 9.08
C MET A 143 -4.06 2.33 7.91
N LEU A 144 -5.37 2.26 7.67
CA LEU A 144 -6.02 3.03 6.60
C LEU A 144 -5.80 4.53 6.81
N ASP A 145 -6.14 5.04 7.99
CA ASP A 145 -5.99 6.46 8.35
C ASP A 145 -4.53 6.93 8.30
N ALA A 146 -3.61 6.13 8.82
CA ALA A 146 -2.20 6.47 8.83
C ALA A 146 -1.61 6.49 7.42
N SER A 147 -1.92 5.47 6.61
CA SER A 147 -1.36 5.30 5.27
C SER A 147 -1.86 6.35 4.28
N VAL A 148 -3.16 6.67 4.31
CA VAL A 148 -3.76 7.68 3.43
C VAL A 148 -3.07 9.03 3.62
N LYS A 149 -2.82 9.43 4.87
CA LYS A 149 -2.13 10.70 5.18
C LYS A 149 -0.64 10.65 4.85
N LEU A 150 -0.01 9.48 4.97
CA LEU A 150 1.42 9.32 4.76
C LEU A 150 1.80 9.30 3.27
N PHE A 151 1.04 8.54 2.46
CA PHE A 151 1.38 8.22 1.08
C PHE A 151 1.03 9.35 0.10
N ASN A 152 0.02 10.17 0.44
CA ASN A 152 -0.61 11.06 -0.51
C ASN A 152 -0.30 12.53 -0.23
N THR A 153 -0.35 13.33 -1.30
CA THR A 153 -0.25 14.78 -1.17
C THR A 153 -1.58 15.37 -0.67
N PRO A 154 -1.58 16.57 -0.05
CA PRO A 154 -2.82 17.25 0.32
C PRO A 154 -3.79 17.44 -0.86
N LYS A 155 -3.28 17.68 -2.07
CA LYS A 155 -4.08 17.82 -3.28
C LYS A 155 -4.76 16.51 -3.68
N THR A 156 -4.09 15.37 -3.53
CA THR A 156 -4.71 14.04 -3.72
C THR A 156 -5.86 13.86 -2.71
N LEU A 157 -5.63 14.17 -1.43
CA LEU A 157 -6.67 14.02 -0.40
C LEU A 157 -7.90 14.88 -0.70
N GLU A 158 -7.70 16.14 -1.13
CA GLU A 158 -8.78 17.02 -1.57
C GLU A 158 -9.56 16.44 -2.77
N THR A 159 -8.85 15.90 -3.78
CA THR A 159 -9.48 15.23 -4.93
C THR A 159 -10.40 14.10 -4.48
N TYR A 160 -10.03 13.36 -3.43
CA TYR A 160 -10.80 12.24 -2.91
C TYR A 160 -11.80 12.64 -1.81
N GLY A 161 -11.85 13.90 -1.41
CA GLY A 161 -12.76 14.41 -0.37
C GLY A 161 -12.36 13.99 1.05
N ILE A 162 -11.10 13.64 1.25
CA ILE A 162 -10.53 13.21 2.53
C ILE A 162 -9.92 14.43 3.22
N LYS A 163 -10.20 14.59 4.52
CA LYS A 163 -9.80 15.75 5.33
C LYS A 163 -8.62 15.44 6.24
#